data_AF-A0A1H7MR05-F1
#
_entry.id   AF-A0A1H7MR05-F1
#
_cell.length_a   1.000
_cell.length_b   1.000
_cell.length_c   1.000
_cell.angle_alpha   90.00
_cell.angle_beta   90.00
_cell.angle_gamma   90.00
#
_symmetry.space_group_name_H-M   'P 1'
#
loop_
_entity.id
_entity.type
_entity.pdbx_description
1 polymer ?
#
loop_
_entity_poly.entity_id
_entity_poly.type
_entity_poly.pdbx_seq_one_letter_code
_entity_poly.pdbx_strand_id
1 'polypeptide(L)'
;MRTARYDIGATAAGALAGKGVHGSAQLVSDADRRLLVGATFVGPGVGGLLHAATIAIVGQVPIDTLWHAAPAFPTLSEVLLRLLESERGVS
;
A
#
# COMPACT_ATOMS: atom_id res chain seq x y z
N MET A 1 5.86 -15.61 5.69
CA MET A 1 5.88 -14.45 4.76
C MET A 1 4.61 -14.47 3.93
N ARG A 2 3.94 -13.34 3.79
CA ARG A 2 2.76 -13.16 2.93
C ARG A 2 2.96 -11.98 1.98
N THR A 3 2.16 -11.96 0.92
CA THR A 3 2.19 -10.88 -0.07
C THR A 3 0.79 -10.47 -0.45
N ALA A 4 0.55 -9.15 -0.47
CA ALA A 4 -0.65 -8.54 -1.02
C ALA A 4 -0.27 -7.68 -2.22
N ARG A 5 -1.03 -7.78 -3.30
CA ARG A 5 -0.85 -7.00 -4.53
C ARG A 5 -2.14 -6.30 -4.89
N TYR A 6 -2.03 -5.07 -5.37
CA TYR A 6 -3.17 -4.28 -5.80
C TYR A 6 -2.82 -3.46 -7.06
N ASP A 7 -3.80 -3.26 -7.93
CA ASP A 7 -3.69 -2.38 -9.09
C ASP A 7 -3.91 -0.94 -8.63
N ILE A 8 -2.89 -0.08 -8.81
CA ILE A 8 -2.98 1.34 -8.43
C ILE A 8 -4.06 2.04 -9.26
N GLY A 9 -4.26 1.63 -10.53
CA GLY A 9 -5.30 2.15 -11.40
C GLY A 9 -6.72 1.87 -10.89
N ALA A 10 -6.89 0.88 -10.02
CA ALA A 10 -8.17 0.54 -9.39
C ALA A 10 -8.50 1.39 -8.15
N THR A 11 -7.68 2.39 -7.81
CA THR A 11 -7.97 3.39 -6.75
C THR A 11 -8.80 4.55 -7.30
N ALA A 12 -9.47 5.32 -6.44
CA ALA A 12 -10.23 6.50 -6.87
C ALA A 12 -9.30 7.56 -7.49
N ALA A 13 -8.09 7.72 -6.93
CA ALA A 13 -7.05 8.57 -7.51
C ALA A 13 -6.60 8.08 -8.89
N GLY A 14 -6.45 6.77 -9.08
CA GLY A 14 -6.16 6.15 -10.39
C GLY A 14 -7.27 6.43 -11.41
N ALA A 15 -8.52 6.30 -11.01
CA ALA A 15 -9.67 6.61 -11.86
C ALA A 15 -9.74 8.10 -12.26
N LEU A 16 -9.39 9.01 -11.34
CA LEU A 16 -9.43 10.46 -11.57
C LEU A 16 -8.28 10.95 -12.48
N ALA A 17 -7.13 10.29 -12.44
CA ALA A 17 -5.95 10.65 -13.23
C ALA A 17 -6.08 10.33 -14.74
N GLY A 18 -7.18 9.70 -15.17
CA GLY A 18 -7.55 9.50 -16.58
C GLY A 18 -7.17 8.14 -17.16
N LYS A 19 -7.60 7.89 -18.41
CA LYS A 19 -7.32 6.63 -19.13
C LYS A 19 -5.81 6.51 -19.39
N GLY A 20 -5.13 5.62 -18.65
CA GLY A 20 -3.71 5.31 -18.85
C GLY A 20 -2.87 5.21 -17.58
N VAL A 21 -3.43 5.44 -16.40
CA VAL A 21 -2.71 5.16 -15.15
C VAL A 21 -2.65 3.65 -14.92
N HIS A 22 -1.58 3.06 -15.41
CA HIS A 22 -1.19 1.69 -15.12
C HIS A 22 -0.14 1.70 -14.01
N GLY A 23 -0.35 0.87 -12.99
CA GLY A 23 0.60 0.74 -11.91
C GLY A 23 0.25 -0.41 -10.98
N SER A 24 1.26 -0.97 -10.34
CA SER A 24 1.07 -2.06 -9.38
C SER A 24 1.71 -1.71 -8.06
N ALA A 25 1.04 -2.04 -6.98
CA ALA A 25 1.59 -2.00 -5.64
C ALA A 25 1.63 -3.43 -5.07
N GLN A 26 2.69 -3.75 -4.35
CA GLN A 26 2.81 -4.99 -3.60
C GLN A 26 3.45 -4.73 -2.24
N LEU A 27 2.93 -5.37 -1.20
CA LEU A 27 3.56 -5.45 0.12
C LEU A 27 4.01 -6.87 0.40
N VAL A 28 5.06 -7.00 1.22
CA VAL A 28 5.54 -8.26 1.78
C VAL A 28 5.51 -8.13 3.29
N SER A 29 4.86 -9.06 3.97
CA SER A 29 4.70 -9.06 5.43
C SER A 29 5.28 -10.31 6.08
N ASP A 30 5.84 -10.12 7.27
CA ASP A 30 6.11 -11.18 8.22
C ASP A 30 4.82 -11.46 9.00
N ALA A 31 4.24 -12.64 8.78
CA ALA A 31 2.97 -13.02 9.40
C ALA A 31 3.10 -13.29 10.90
N ASP A 32 4.27 -13.74 11.35
CA ASP A 32 4.52 -14.08 12.75
C ASP A 32 4.75 -12.81 13.56
N ARG A 33 5.51 -11.87 13.01
CA ARG A 33 5.81 -10.58 13.65
C ARG A 33 4.74 -9.50 13.38
N ARG A 34 3.86 -9.72 12.41
CA ARG A 34 2.87 -8.74 11.90
C ARG A 34 3.51 -7.42 11.49
N LEU A 35 4.60 -7.50 10.74
CA LEU A 35 5.38 -6.35 10.25
C LEU A 35 5.47 -6.36 8.73
N LEU A 36 5.54 -5.18 8.12
CA LEU A 36 5.99 -5.05 6.74
C LEU A 36 7.50 -5.27 6.67
N VAL A 37 7.93 -6.09 5.72
CA VAL A 37 9.35 -6.39 5.47
C VAL A 37 9.80 -6.03 4.05
N GLY A 38 8.85 -5.66 3.18
CA GLY A 38 9.15 -5.23 1.82
C GLY A 38 7.95 -4.57 1.15
N ALA A 39 8.23 -3.78 0.11
CA ALA A 39 7.22 -3.16 -0.73
C ALA A 39 7.75 -2.94 -2.16
N THR A 40 6.86 -2.92 -3.14
CA THR A 40 7.18 -2.57 -4.53
C THR A 40 6.06 -1.73 -5.11
N PHE A 41 6.41 -0.62 -5.75
CA PHE A 41 5.45 0.27 -6.40
C PHE A 41 5.94 0.58 -7.81
N VAL A 42 5.05 0.48 -8.79
CA VAL A 42 5.32 0.79 -10.20
C VAL A 42 4.21 1.71 -10.68
N GLY A 43 4.59 2.84 -11.28
CA GLY A 43 3.64 3.81 -11.83
C GLY A 43 4.06 5.26 -11.56
N PRO A 44 3.35 6.23 -12.16
CA PRO A 44 3.60 7.65 -11.91
C PRO A 44 3.24 8.03 -10.46
N GLY A 45 4.00 8.96 -9.86
CA GLY A 45 3.66 9.53 -8.54
C GLY A 45 3.86 8.60 -7.34
N VAL A 46 4.47 7.43 -7.50
CA VAL A 46 4.65 6.44 -6.41
C VAL A 46 5.71 6.81 -5.36
N GLY A 47 6.43 7.93 -5.55
CA GLY A 47 7.49 8.35 -4.62
C GLY A 47 7.00 8.53 -3.18
N GLY A 48 5.78 9.05 -2.99
CA GLY A 48 5.16 9.17 -1.67
C GLY A 48 4.86 7.80 -1.02
N LEU A 49 4.47 6.80 -1.83
CA LEU A 49 4.23 5.43 -1.36
C LEU A 49 5.52 4.76 -0.91
N LEU A 50 6.60 4.94 -1.69
CA LEU A 50 7.92 4.41 -1.37
C LEU A 50 8.44 4.99 -0.05
N HIS A 51 8.28 6.30 0.15
CA HIS A 51 8.67 6.95 1.40
C HIS A 51 7.89 6.40 2.59
N ALA A 52 6.56 6.33 2.49
CA ALA A 52 5.70 5.79 3.55
C ALA A 52 6.06 4.33 3.90
N ALA A 53 6.27 3.48 2.89
CA ALA A 53 6.69 2.09 3.09
C ALA A 53 8.06 1.98 3.76
N THR A 54 9.01 2.86 3.40
CA THR A 54 10.34 2.90 4.03
C THR A 54 10.22 3.21 5.52
N ILE A 55 9.43 4.23 5.89
CA ILE A 55 9.18 4.58 7.29
C ILE A 55 8.54 3.41 8.05
N ALA A 56 7.53 2.77 7.46
CA ALA A 56 6.84 1.64 8.08
C ALA A 56 7.78 0.44 8.32
N ILE A 57 8.61 0.09 7.33
CA ILE A 57 9.54 -1.05 7.39
C ILE A 57 10.68 -0.78 8.36
N VAL A 58 11.38 0.37 8.21
CA VAL A 58 12.53 0.72 9.07
C VAL A 58 12.07 0.96 10.51
N GLY A 59 10.92 1.61 10.70
CA GLY A 59 10.32 1.83 12.02
C GLY A 59 9.72 0.58 12.64
N GLN A 60 9.68 -0.56 11.92
CA GLN A 60 9.03 -1.80 12.36
C GLN A 60 7.62 -1.54 12.90
N VAL A 61 6.86 -0.71 12.20
CA VAL A 61 5.52 -0.32 12.63
C VAL A 61 4.60 -1.55 12.50
N PRO A 62 3.93 -1.98 13.59
CA PRO A 62 2.98 -3.10 13.52
C PRO A 62 1.88 -2.86 12.49
N ILE A 63 1.49 -3.91 11.75
CA ILE A 63 0.38 -3.85 10.79
C ILE A 63 -0.91 -3.36 11.45
N ASP A 64 -1.15 -3.75 12.70
CA ASP A 64 -2.30 -3.28 13.48
C ASP A 64 -2.26 -1.79 13.77
N THR A 65 -1.06 -1.20 13.92
CA THR A 65 -0.89 0.25 14.05
C THR A 65 -1.04 0.95 12.70
N LEU A 66 -0.44 0.42 11.64
CA LEU A 66 -0.53 0.96 10.27
C LEU A 66 -1.98 1.04 9.78
N TRP A 67 -2.84 0.12 10.21
CA TRP A 67 -4.27 0.14 9.89
C TRP A 67 -4.97 1.45 10.30
N HIS A 68 -4.47 2.14 11.33
CA HIS A 68 -5.04 3.39 11.80
C HIS A 68 -4.52 4.62 11.03
N ALA A 69 -3.53 4.44 10.14
CA ALA A 69 -3.03 5.51 9.28
C ALA A 69 -4.02 5.75 8.13
N ALA A 70 -5.01 6.60 8.39
CA ALA A 70 -6.02 6.97 7.39
C ALA A 70 -5.34 7.64 6.17
N PRO A 71 -5.43 7.04 4.97
CA PRO A 71 -4.89 7.68 3.77
C PRO A 71 -5.71 8.91 3.40
N ALA A 72 -5.06 9.91 2.81
CA ALA A 72 -5.75 11.07 2.27
C ALA A 72 -6.53 10.69 1.00
N PHE A 73 -7.70 11.28 0.80
CA PHE A 73 -8.60 11.01 -0.34
C PHE A 73 -8.97 12.30 -1.09
N PRO A 74 -8.90 12.36 -2.43
CA PRO A 74 -8.37 11.34 -3.33
C PRO A 74 -6.83 11.41 -3.46
N THR A 75 -6.10 10.35 -3.13
CA THR A 75 -4.64 10.25 -3.40
C THR A 75 -4.21 8.81 -3.71
N LEU A 76 -3.03 8.64 -4.32
CA LEU A 76 -2.43 7.31 -4.55
C LEU A 76 -2.21 6.53 -3.24
N SER A 77 -2.11 7.21 -2.08
CA SER A 77 -1.88 6.58 -0.78
C SER A 77 -3.02 5.66 -0.34
N GLU A 78 -4.22 5.81 -0.91
CA GLU A 78 -5.35 4.90 -0.69
C GLU A 78 -5.01 3.43 -1.01
N VAL A 79 -4.05 3.18 -1.91
CA VAL A 79 -3.63 1.81 -2.25
C VAL A 79 -3.08 1.08 -1.02
N LEU A 80 -2.49 1.80 -0.05
CA LEU A 80 -1.98 1.20 1.19
C LEU A 80 -3.11 0.60 2.01
N LEU A 81 -4.27 1.26 2.08
CA LEU A 81 -5.44 0.72 2.77
C LEU A 81 -5.92 -0.56 2.09
N ARG A 82 -6.04 -0.56 0.75
CA ARG A 82 -6.47 -1.75 -0.01
C ARG A 82 -5.52 -2.95 0.15
N LEU A 83 -4.22 -2.68 0.19
CA LEU A 83 -3.21 -3.70 0.45
C LEU A 83 -3.32 -4.25 1.88
N LEU A 84 -3.57 -3.39 2.88
CA LEU A 84 -3.76 -3.83 4.27
C LEU A 84 -5.09 -4.58 4.48
N GLU A 85 -6.16 -4.22 3.76
CA GLU A 85 -7.42 -4.99 3.73
C GLU A 85 -7.17 -6.41 3.21
N SER A 86 -6.40 -6.53 2.13
CA SER A 86 -6.00 -7.82 1.55
C SER A 86 -5.15 -8.65 2.52
N GLU A 87 -4.19 -8.03 3.21
CA GLU A 87 -3.36 -8.70 4.22
C GLU A 87 -4.17 -9.23 5.42
N ARG A 88 -5.24 -8.52 5.80
CA ARG A 88 -6.13 -8.92 6.91
C ARG A 88 -7.25 -9.86 6.49
N GLY A 89 -7.43 -10.12 5.20
CA GLY A 89 -8.50 -10.97 4.68
C GLY A 89 -9.89 -10.34 4.79
N VAL A 90 -9.97 -9.01 4.68
CA VAL A 90 -11.24 -8.23 4.78
C VAL A 90 -11.60 -7.61 3.41
N SER A 91 -10.98 -8.08 2.33
CA SER A 91 -11.20 -7.63 0.95
C SER A 91 -12.10 -8.56 0.16
#